data_AF-A0AAN4WEX9-F1
#
_entry.id   AF-A0AAN4WEX9-F1
#
_cell.length_a   1.000
_cell.length_b   1.000
_cell.length_c   1.000
_cell.angle_alpha   90.00
_cell.angle_beta   90.00
_cell.angle_gamma   90.00
#
_symmetry.space_group_name_H-M   'P 1'
#
loop_
_entity.id
_entity.type
_entity.pdbx_description
1 polymer ?
#
loop_
_entity_poly.entity_id
_entity_poly.type
_entity_poly.pdbx_seq_one_letter_code
_entity_poly.pdbx_strand_id
1 'polypeptide(L)'
;MKQTLTFNLSTIASTESKIKVDYFDTSVEAFDNGEYLQSFYALLDYVNDEFREKYGNAKGTEFNIPHGSIVVNIKIENDRLLIHAPFLSLPEKNRIPLLRQVAGLNFNAMDLAQVELKKDRLAFEYTCPLALANPYKIYYILQEICNTGDKYDDEFETKFGAQRIYEPKVTPFDDETLNTVYEVVQLSCKECMDAVKDFEADRKYGFAWNVLDTTILKILYYAHPQGQLLNDLNKAVSEMDREDIPLPEVVNYGKSVIARLQGMTKEQWAEDLYYVETFISDKRRSNLKNIQENFENSYNRATQAFETGDYMTCCLMIVYKFYEMYYYNNVQDDVNAVVVRALEKASAKPWDEAAPILHAAMDNIMEGELEPDDDDDEEGEFDMSQMMQGMQQMMQQGMQQAAQAMQQGGGMMEYVQKVQELQQQLAAGQVSMEDYMLKVQQLAATYMGNGQQQ
;
A
#
# COMPACT_ATOMS: atom_id res chain seq x y z
N MET A 1 -7.36 -24.51 8.90
CA MET A 1 -6.28 -23.69 8.33
C MET A 1 -4.98 -24.05 9.06
N LYS A 2 -3.88 -24.31 8.34
CA LYS A 2 -2.60 -24.76 8.94
C LYS A 2 -1.41 -23.84 8.60
N GLN A 3 -1.67 -22.76 7.89
CA GLN A 3 -0.70 -21.83 7.36
C GLN A 3 -1.34 -20.44 7.28
N THR A 4 -0.54 -19.39 7.20
CA THR A 4 -0.97 -18.02 6.89
C THR A 4 -1.67 -17.94 5.52
N LEU A 5 -2.47 -16.89 5.31
CA LEU A 5 -3.02 -16.57 4.00
C LEU A 5 -1.91 -16.06 3.05
N THR A 6 -2.20 -16.07 1.76
CA THR A 6 -1.31 -15.43 0.78
C THR A 6 -1.23 -13.92 1.00
N PHE A 7 -0.05 -13.35 0.81
CA PHE A 7 0.20 -11.92 0.74
C PHE A 7 0.37 -11.47 -0.72
N ASN A 8 -0.04 -10.24 -1.01
CA ASN A 8 0.15 -9.58 -2.31
C ASN A 8 0.54 -8.12 -2.07
N LEU A 9 1.54 -7.65 -2.81
CA LEU A 9 1.96 -6.25 -2.80
C LEU A 9 0.84 -5.34 -3.30
N SER A 10 0.71 -4.17 -2.69
CA SER A 10 -0.31 -3.18 -3.06
C SER A 10 -0.18 -2.74 -4.53
N THR A 11 -1.30 -2.37 -5.16
CA THR A 11 -1.29 -1.82 -6.53
C THR A 11 -0.67 -0.43 -6.63
N ILE A 12 -0.44 0.25 -5.49
CA ILE A 12 0.27 1.52 -5.44
C ILE A 12 1.60 1.35 -4.69
N ALA A 13 2.60 2.13 -5.10
CA ALA A 13 3.95 2.03 -4.56
C ALA A 13 4.09 2.52 -3.10
N SER A 14 3.27 3.50 -2.70
CA SER A 14 3.36 4.11 -1.37
C SER A 14 1.98 4.59 -0.93
N THR A 15 1.68 4.41 0.36
CA THR A 15 0.54 5.05 1.04
C THR A 15 0.96 6.28 1.84
N GLU A 16 2.24 6.67 1.81
CA GLU A 16 2.76 7.74 2.63
C GLU A 16 2.05 9.07 2.35
N SER A 17 1.70 9.77 3.43
CA SER A 17 1.03 11.05 3.34
C SER A 17 1.95 12.12 2.72
N LYS A 18 1.41 12.91 1.80
CA LYS A 18 2.09 14.08 1.24
C LYS A 18 2.07 15.32 2.16
N ILE A 19 1.44 15.22 3.33
CA ILE A 19 1.32 16.33 4.28
C ILE A 19 2.71 16.85 4.70
N LYS A 20 2.90 18.16 4.56
CA LYS A 20 4.11 18.89 4.93
C LYS A 20 3.87 19.66 6.22
N VAL A 21 4.09 19.01 7.36
CA VAL A 21 3.69 19.50 8.70
C VAL A 21 4.13 20.95 9.00
N ASP A 22 5.30 21.37 8.53
CA ASP A 22 5.86 22.71 8.80
C ASP A 22 5.07 23.86 8.16
N TYR A 23 4.30 23.59 7.10
CA TYR A 23 3.52 24.63 6.43
C TYR A 23 2.24 25.02 7.18
N PHE A 24 1.76 24.17 8.11
CA PHE A 24 0.55 24.50 8.84
C PHE A 24 0.76 25.70 9.77
N ASP A 25 1.85 25.69 10.55
CA ASP A 25 2.21 26.80 11.42
C ASP A 25 2.48 28.07 10.59
N THR A 26 3.15 27.93 9.44
CA THR A 26 3.35 29.02 8.47
C THR A 26 2.02 29.62 8.02
N SER A 27 1.01 28.78 7.75
CA SER A 27 -0.32 29.22 7.34
C SER A 27 -1.03 30.01 8.45
N VAL A 28 -0.92 29.57 9.70
CA VAL A 28 -1.49 30.24 10.87
C VAL A 28 -0.82 31.58 11.12
N GLU A 29 0.52 31.63 11.11
CA GLU A 29 1.28 32.88 11.31
C GLU A 29 0.96 33.92 10.23
N ALA A 30 0.89 33.52 8.95
CA ALA A 30 0.50 34.40 7.87
C ALA A 30 -0.94 34.94 8.05
N PHE A 31 -1.86 34.13 8.56
CA PHE A 31 -3.22 34.56 8.84
C PHE A 31 -3.26 35.65 9.92
N ASP A 32 -2.55 35.43 11.02
CA ASP A 32 -2.49 36.34 12.17
C ASP A 32 -1.84 37.68 11.82
N ASN A 33 -0.90 37.67 10.85
CA ASN A 33 -0.28 38.88 10.30
C ASN A 33 -1.14 39.62 9.25
N GLY A 34 -2.32 39.09 8.91
CA GLY A 34 -3.21 39.67 7.90
C GLY A 34 -2.81 39.35 6.45
N GLU A 35 -1.87 38.42 6.24
CA GLU A 35 -1.38 37.97 4.94
C GLU A 35 -2.24 36.82 4.40
N TYR A 36 -3.55 37.04 4.29
CA TYR A 36 -4.54 35.98 4.09
C TYR A 36 -4.33 35.12 2.82
N LEU A 37 -3.82 35.71 1.74
CA LEU A 37 -3.52 34.94 0.53
C LEU A 37 -2.33 33.99 0.73
N GLN A 38 -1.28 34.44 1.42
CA GLN A 38 -0.12 33.60 1.75
C GLN A 38 -0.49 32.52 2.75
N SER A 39 -1.35 32.86 3.72
CA SER A 39 -1.94 31.88 4.63
C SER A 39 -2.64 30.75 3.87
N PHE A 40 -3.49 31.07 2.90
CA PHE A 40 -4.17 30.06 2.09
C PHE A 40 -3.20 29.24 1.23
N TYR A 41 -2.14 29.86 0.68
CA TYR A 41 -1.12 29.12 -0.07
C TYR A 41 -0.37 28.13 0.81
N ALA A 42 0.08 28.55 1.99
CA ALA A 42 0.73 27.66 2.95
C ALA A 42 -0.23 26.55 3.42
N LEU A 43 -1.54 26.80 3.50
CA LEU A 43 -2.50 25.75 3.81
C LEU A 43 -2.57 24.69 2.70
N LEU A 44 -2.56 25.09 1.42
CA LEU A 44 -2.50 24.13 0.31
C LEU A 44 -1.18 23.36 0.33
N ASP A 45 -0.05 24.03 0.59
CA ASP A 45 1.27 23.40 0.65
C ASP A 45 1.42 22.46 1.84
N TYR A 46 0.73 22.74 2.96
CA TYR A 46 0.61 21.79 4.08
C TYR A 46 -0.03 20.48 3.66
N VAL A 47 -1.04 20.52 2.79
CA VAL A 47 -1.71 19.32 2.30
C VAL A 47 -0.81 18.59 1.30
N ASN A 48 -0.35 19.32 0.28
CA ASN A 48 0.61 18.87 -0.72
C ASN A 48 1.16 20.10 -1.46
N ASP A 49 2.48 20.30 -1.40
CA ASP A 49 3.19 21.44 -1.99
C ASP A 49 3.19 21.47 -3.53
N GLU A 50 2.76 20.39 -4.17
CA GLU A 50 2.61 20.31 -5.63
C GLU A 50 1.26 20.85 -6.12
N PHE A 51 0.24 20.95 -5.25
CA PHE A 51 -1.14 21.25 -5.69
C PHE A 51 -1.31 22.64 -6.28
N ARG A 52 -0.59 23.64 -5.78
CA ARG A 52 -0.68 25.00 -6.32
C ARG A 52 -0.18 25.07 -7.76
N GLU A 53 0.91 24.39 -8.06
CA GLU A 53 1.46 24.34 -9.41
C GLU A 53 0.59 23.47 -10.34
N LYS A 54 0.18 22.29 -9.86
CA LYS A 54 -0.55 21.29 -10.65
C LYS A 54 -1.98 21.71 -10.99
N TYR A 55 -2.67 22.38 -10.06
CA TYR A 55 -4.10 22.66 -10.18
C TYR A 55 -4.46 24.14 -10.09
N GLY A 56 -3.50 25.01 -9.78
CA GLY A 56 -3.69 26.45 -9.73
C GLY A 56 -3.62 27.12 -11.11
N ASN A 57 -4.34 28.22 -11.26
CA ASN A 57 -4.14 29.10 -12.41
C ASN A 57 -2.83 29.90 -12.26
N ALA A 58 -2.34 30.49 -13.36
CA ALA A 58 -1.10 31.27 -13.37
C ALA A 58 -1.10 32.49 -12.41
N LYS A 59 -2.26 32.92 -11.92
CA LYS A 59 -2.40 34.03 -10.97
C LYS A 59 -2.43 33.57 -9.52
N GLY A 60 -2.54 32.27 -9.25
CA GLY A 60 -2.72 31.72 -7.91
C GLY A 60 -4.05 32.11 -7.26
N THR A 61 -5.10 32.38 -8.05
CA THR A 61 -6.41 32.81 -7.54
C THR A 61 -7.53 31.81 -7.79
N GLU A 62 -7.24 30.72 -8.47
CA GLU A 62 -8.22 29.68 -8.82
C GLU A 62 -7.52 28.33 -8.82
N PHE A 63 -8.13 27.33 -8.18
CA PHE A 63 -7.60 25.98 -8.02
C PHE A 63 -8.71 24.98 -8.30
N ASN A 64 -8.46 23.98 -9.15
CA ASN A 64 -9.45 22.95 -9.50
C ASN A 64 -8.89 21.56 -9.16
N ILE A 65 -8.97 21.21 -7.87
CA ILE A 65 -8.25 20.08 -7.28
C ILE A 65 -9.18 18.85 -7.22
N PRO A 66 -8.83 17.74 -7.89
CA PRO A 66 -9.59 16.50 -7.77
C PRO A 66 -9.41 15.83 -6.40
N HIS A 67 -10.44 15.13 -5.95
CA HIS A 67 -10.43 14.32 -4.74
C HIS A 67 -11.35 13.11 -4.96
N GLY A 68 -10.78 11.91 -5.04
CA GLY A 68 -11.56 10.72 -5.36
C GLY A 68 -12.26 10.90 -6.71
N SER A 69 -13.57 10.72 -6.72
CA SER A 69 -14.42 10.96 -7.87
C SER A 69 -14.79 12.44 -8.06
N ILE A 70 -14.70 13.32 -7.04
CA ILE A 70 -15.14 14.73 -7.12
C ILE A 70 -14.05 15.72 -7.57
N VAL A 71 -14.45 16.96 -7.88
CA VAL A 71 -13.53 18.08 -8.10
C VAL A 71 -13.93 19.29 -7.25
N VAL A 72 -13.01 19.75 -6.40
CA VAL A 72 -13.18 20.93 -5.55
C VAL A 72 -12.60 22.15 -6.26
N ASN A 73 -13.47 23.12 -6.57
CA ASN A 73 -13.06 24.37 -7.20
C ASN A 73 -12.97 25.46 -6.14
N ILE A 74 -11.80 26.07 -6.03
CA ILE A 74 -11.52 27.15 -5.08
C ILE A 74 -11.19 28.40 -5.86
N LYS A 75 -11.86 29.50 -5.54
CA LYS A 75 -11.62 30.81 -6.17
C LYS A 75 -11.41 31.88 -5.11
N ILE A 76 -10.41 32.71 -5.33
CA ILE A 76 -10.14 33.91 -4.55
C ILE A 76 -10.41 35.12 -5.45
N GLU A 77 -11.44 35.88 -5.11
CA GLU A 77 -11.88 37.03 -5.90
C GLU A 77 -12.54 38.08 -5.00
N ASN A 78 -12.24 39.36 -5.23
CA ASN A 78 -12.81 40.49 -4.48
C ASN A 78 -12.66 40.33 -2.95
N ASP A 79 -11.48 39.96 -2.47
CA ASP A 79 -11.16 39.69 -1.06
C ASP A 79 -12.04 38.62 -0.40
N ARG A 80 -12.54 37.67 -1.19
CA ARG A 80 -13.33 36.52 -0.72
C ARG A 80 -12.75 35.21 -1.19
N LEU A 81 -12.87 34.21 -0.33
CA LEU A 81 -12.71 32.80 -0.67
C LEU A 81 -14.07 32.25 -1.07
N LEU A 82 -14.10 31.49 -2.17
CA LEU A 82 -15.23 30.73 -2.65
C LEU A 82 -14.77 29.29 -2.84
N ILE A 83 -15.50 28.33 -2.28
CA ILE A 83 -15.27 26.90 -2.47
C ILE A 83 -16.56 26.33 -3.05
N HIS A 84 -16.44 25.67 -4.20
CA HIS A 84 -17.53 25.14 -4.97
C HIS A 84 -17.17 23.74 -5.47
N ALA A 85 -17.91 22.71 -5.08
CA ALA A 85 -17.80 21.37 -5.65
C ALA A 85 -19.13 20.99 -6.30
N PRO A 86 -19.20 20.93 -7.64
CA PRO A 86 -20.35 20.36 -8.34
C PRO A 86 -20.60 18.93 -7.84
N PHE A 87 -21.87 18.55 -7.71
CA PHE A 87 -22.24 17.26 -7.14
C PHE A 87 -23.16 16.49 -8.10
N LEU A 88 -24.47 16.64 -7.98
CA LEU A 88 -25.42 15.81 -8.72
C LEU A 88 -26.55 16.62 -9.33
N SER A 89 -27.11 16.11 -10.41
CA SER A 89 -28.41 16.53 -10.90
C SER A 89 -29.50 15.64 -10.28
N LEU A 90 -30.66 16.26 -10.01
CA LEU A 90 -31.77 15.53 -9.42
C LEU A 90 -32.35 14.52 -10.43
N PRO A 91 -32.55 13.26 -10.03
CA PRO A 91 -33.16 12.27 -10.90
C PRO A 91 -34.67 12.53 -11.11
N GLU A 92 -35.22 12.04 -12.22
CA GLU A 92 -36.67 12.11 -12.47
C GLU A 92 -37.47 11.30 -11.45
N LYS A 93 -36.98 10.09 -11.13
CA LYS A 93 -37.53 9.20 -10.10
C LYS A 93 -36.71 9.35 -8.82
N ASN A 94 -37.29 9.05 -7.66
CA ASN A 94 -36.61 9.13 -6.35
C ASN A 94 -36.07 10.51 -5.93
N ARG A 95 -36.48 11.60 -6.60
CA ARG A 95 -36.13 12.99 -6.24
C ARG A 95 -36.38 13.32 -4.78
N ILE A 96 -37.56 12.99 -4.24
CA ILE A 96 -37.93 13.31 -2.85
C ILE A 96 -37.08 12.54 -1.83
N PRO A 97 -36.90 11.21 -1.95
CA PRO A 97 -35.94 10.47 -1.12
C PRO A 97 -34.52 11.05 -1.15
N LEU A 98 -33.98 11.37 -2.33
CA LEU A 98 -32.65 11.96 -2.45
C LEU A 98 -32.56 13.31 -1.74
N LEU A 99 -33.52 14.21 -1.98
CA LEU A 99 -33.53 15.52 -1.32
C LEU A 99 -33.62 15.42 0.20
N ARG A 100 -34.28 14.38 0.73
CA ARG A 100 -34.30 14.10 2.17
C ARG A 100 -32.92 13.68 2.68
N GLN A 101 -32.19 12.85 1.93
CA GLN A 101 -30.82 12.48 2.29
C GLN A 101 -29.88 13.68 2.24
N VAL A 102 -29.96 14.49 1.19
CA VAL A 102 -29.18 15.75 1.08
C VAL A 102 -29.44 16.69 2.24
N ALA A 103 -30.71 16.87 2.63
CA ALA A 103 -31.03 17.65 3.83
C ALA A 103 -30.39 17.03 5.08
N GLY A 104 -30.42 15.70 5.20
CA GLY A 104 -29.72 14.98 6.27
C GLY A 104 -28.21 15.21 6.29
N LEU A 105 -27.54 15.30 5.14
CA LEU A 105 -26.10 15.63 5.07
C LEU A 105 -25.83 17.00 5.68
N ASN A 106 -26.60 18.02 5.31
CA ASN A 106 -26.47 19.37 5.86
C ASN A 106 -26.73 19.47 7.38
N PHE A 107 -27.33 18.47 8.01
CA PHE A 107 -27.55 18.45 9.46
C PHE A 107 -26.58 17.57 10.24
N ASN A 108 -26.00 16.53 9.60
CA ASN A 108 -25.25 15.49 10.30
C ASN A 108 -23.80 15.32 9.82
N ALA A 109 -23.47 15.78 8.62
CA ALA A 109 -22.16 15.58 7.98
C ALA A 109 -21.46 16.90 7.58
N MET A 110 -22.19 18.01 7.58
CA MET A 110 -21.67 19.33 7.22
C MET A 110 -21.95 20.33 8.35
N ASP A 111 -20.91 20.99 8.86
CA ASP A 111 -21.05 22.06 9.84
C ASP A 111 -21.00 23.46 9.20
N LEU A 112 -20.08 23.66 8.25
CA LEU A 112 -19.79 25.00 7.69
C LEU A 112 -20.09 25.13 6.20
N ALA A 113 -19.72 24.14 5.39
CA ALA A 113 -20.16 24.07 4.00
C ALA A 113 -21.60 23.57 3.91
N GLN A 114 -22.28 23.82 2.79
CA GLN A 114 -23.64 23.35 2.57
C GLN A 114 -23.81 22.77 1.18
N VAL A 115 -24.60 21.71 1.07
CA VAL A 115 -25.14 21.26 -0.21
C VAL A 115 -26.32 22.15 -0.57
N GLU A 116 -26.15 22.98 -1.60
CA GLU A 116 -27.17 23.88 -2.11
C GLU A 116 -27.87 23.29 -3.34
N LEU A 117 -29.19 23.47 -3.42
CA LEU A 117 -29.96 23.19 -4.62
C LEU A 117 -30.17 24.47 -5.45
N LYS A 118 -29.57 24.51 -6.63
CA LYS A 118 -29.79 25.57 -7.64
C LYS A 118 -30.50 24.96 -8.85
N LYS A 119 -31.80 25.27 -8.98
CA LYS A 119 -32.71 24.63 -9.95
C LYS A 119 -32.82 23.12 -9.70
N ASP A 120 -32.16 22.31 -10.53
CA ASP A 120 -32.13 20.86 -10.42
C ASP A 120 -30.70 20.32 -10.25
N ARG A 121 -29.78 21.17 -9.80
CA ARG A 121 -28.37 20.83 -9.57
C ARG A 121 -27.98 21.08 -8.12
N LEU A 122 -27.31 20.10 -7.55
CA LEU A 122 -26.73 20.13 -6.22
C LEU A 122 -25.23 20.43 -6.35
N ALA A 123 -24.72 21.24 -5.43
CA ALA A 123 -23.30 21.50 -5.28
C ALA A 123 -22.98 21.79 -3.81
N PHE A 124 -21.79 21.44 -3.37
CA PHE A 124 -21.25 21.91 -2.11
C PHE A 124 -20.76 23.35 -2.31
N GLU A 125 -21.13 24.23 -1.39
CA GLU A 125 -20.84 25.66 -1.47
C GLU A 125 -20.32 26.15 -0.12
N TYR A 126 -19.29 26.98 -0.16
CA TYR A 126 -18.84 27.80 0.96
C TYR A 126 -18.26 29.12 0.46
N THR A 127 -18.54 30.22 1.15
CA THR A 127 -17.86 31.50 0.90
C THR A 127 -17.67 32.32 2.16
N CYS A 128 -16.51 32.97 2.27
CA CYS A 128 -16.26 33.96 3.31
C CYS A 128 -15.28 35.06 2.81
N PRO A 129 -15.25 36.24 3.45
CA PRO A 129 -14.12 37.16 3.29
C PRO A 129 -12.80 36.47 3.63
N LEU A 130 -11.72 36.77 2.90
CA LEU A 130 -10.39 36.21 3.16
C LEU A 130 -9.92 36.47 4.59
N ALA A 131 -10.28 37.63 5.16
CA ALA A 131 -9.99 37.98 6.54
C ALA A 131 -10.64 37.06 7.59
N LEU A 132 -11.61 36.23 7.18
CA LEU A 132 -12.23 35.22 8.02
C LEU A 132 -11.78 33.80 7.66
N ALA A 133 -10.92 33.61 6.64
CA ALA A 133 -10.49 32.30 6.15
C ALA A 133 -9.38 31.67 7.02
N ASN A 134 -9.64 31.52 8.33
CA ASN A 134 -8.68 30.92 9.26
C ASN A 134 -8.27 29.49 8.82
N PRO A 135 -6.98 29.11 8.87
CA PRO A 135 -6.49 27.84 8.34
C PRO A 135 -7.19 26.59 8.87
N TYR A 136 -7.38 26.48 10.19
CA TYR A 136 -8.08 25.34 10.80
C TYR A 136 -9.49 25.18 10.23
N LYS A 137 -10.20 26.30 10.10
CA LYS A 137 -11.57 26.34 9.59
C LYS A 137 -11.61 25.91 8.12
N ILE A 138 -10.70 26.44 7.29
CA ILE A 138 -10.68 26.13 5.86
C ILE A 138 -10.26 24.67 5.62
N TYR A 139 -9.27 24.15 6.34
CA TYR A 139 -8.91 22.74 6.28
C TYR A 139 -10.11 21.84 6.58
N TYR A 140 -10.84 22.16 7.66
CA TYR A 140 -12.02 21.39 8.05
C TYR A 140 -13.13 21.42 6.98
N ILE A 141 -13.43 22.60 6.41
CA ILE A 141 -14.40 22.72 5.32
C ILE A 141 -14.00 21.89 4.10
N LEU A 142 -12.72 21.92 3.73
CA LEU A 142 -12.22 21.13 2.60
C LEU A 142 -12.36 19.64 2.89
N GLN A 143 -12.03 19.20 4.11
CA GLN A 143 -12.21 17.82 4.56
C GLN A 143 -13.68 17.38 4.51
N GLU A 144 -14.61 18.20 5.02
CA GLU A 144 -16.06 17.91 4.96
C GLU A 144 -16.54 17.70 3.53
N ILE A 145 -16.17 18.61 2.62
CA ILE A 145 -16.56 18.56 1.21
C ILE A 145 -15.96 17.33 0.53
N CYS A 146 -14.66 17.07 0.74
CA CYS A 146 -13.97 15.91 0.18
C CYS A 146 -14.62 14.60 0.62
N ASN A 147 -14.68 14.36 1.94
CA ASN A 147 -15.16 13.10 2.50
C ASN A 147 -16.64 12.86 2.20
N THR A 148 -17.48 13.91 2.27
CA THR A 148 -18.91 13.77 2.01
C THR A 148 -19.21 13.72 0.52
N GLY A 149 -18.53 14.53 -0.29
CA GLY A 149 -18.76 14.59 -1.73
C GLY A 149 -18.43 13.28 -2.42
N ASP A 150 -17.25 12.73 -2.17
CA ASP A 150 -16.78 11.49 -2.79
C ASP A 150 -17.60 10.27 -2.36
N LYS A 151 -17.97 10.20 -1.07
CA LYS A 151 -18.82 9.12 -0.60
C LYS A 151 -20.22 9.15 -1.24
N TYR A 152 -20.85 10.33 -1.24
CA TYR A 152 -22.28 10.43 -1.52
C TYR A 152 -22.62 10.65 -2.99
N ASP A 153 -21.67 10.97 -3.87
CA ASP A 153 -21.95 11.06 -5.30
C ASP A 153 -22.21 9.65 -5.87
N ASP A 154 -21.35 8.69 -5.54
CA ASP A 154 -21.48 7.27 -5.86
C ASP A 154 -22.70 6.64 -5.18
N GLU A 155 -22.90 6.94 -3.89
CA GLU A 155 -24.04 6.40 -3.16
C GLU A 155 -25.37 6.88 -3.75
N PHE A 156 -25.46 8.15 -4.15
CA PHE A 156 -26.70 8.70 -4.67
C PHE A 156 -26.91 8.36 -6.15
N GLU A 157 -25.85 8.23 -6.93
CA GLU A 157 -25.91 7.64 -8.27
C GLU A 157 -26.50 6.23 -8.20
N THR A 158 -25.92 5.36 -7.36
CA THR A 158 -26.35 3.96 -7.20
C THR A 158 -27.76 3.82 -6.64
N LYS A 159 -28.07 4.52 -5.52
CA LYS A 159 -29.35 4.30 -4.80
C LYS A 159 -30.52 5.06 -5.38
N PHE A 160 -30.28 6.22 -5.98
CA PHE A 160 -31.36 7.13 -6.42
C PHE A 160 -31.38 7.37 -7.93
N GLY A 161 -30.33 6.98 -8.67
CA GLY A 161 -30.19 7.25 -10.10
C GLY A 161 -29.83 8.70 -10.40
N ALA A 162 -29.20 9.39 -9.44
CA ALA A 162 -28.67 10.73 -9.65
C ALA A 162 -27.53 10.70 -10.69
N GLN A 163 -27.24 11.84 -11.32
CA GLN A 163 -26.16 11.93 -12.31
C GLN A 163 -25.19 13.03 -11.93
N ARG A 164 -23.89 12.70 -11.93
CA ARG A 164 -22.80 13.67 -11.78
C ARG A 164 -22.93 14.80 -12.81
N ILE A 165 -22.78 16.04 -12.34
CA ILE A 165 -22.84 17.25 -13.20
C ILE A 165 -21.45 17.73 -13.62
N TYR A 166 -20.46 16.86 -13.47
CA TYR A 166 -19.05 17.06 -13.72
C TYR A 166 -18.45 15.71 -14.14
N GLU A 167 -17.22 15.74 -14.64
CA GLU A 167 -16.49 14.54 -15.03
C GLU A 167 -15.40 14.25 -13.99
N PRO A 168 -15.42 13.06 -13.35
CA PRO A 168 -14.34 12.63 -12.46
C PRO A 168 -12.98 12.64 -13.16
N LYS A 169 -11.94 13.12 -12.47
CA LYS A 169 -10.55 13.10 -12.99
C LYS A 169 -9.84 11.85 -12.49
N VAL A 170 -10.19 10.71 -13.07
CA VAL A 170 -9.72 9.38 -12.65
C VAL A 170 -9.00 8.67 -13.78
N THR A 171 -8.15 7.71 -13.44
CA THR A 171 -7.48 6.84 -14.42
C THR A 171 -7.88 5.39 -14.17
N PRO A 172 -8.69 4.77 -15.04
CA PRO A 172 -9.04 3.35 -14.90
C PRO A 172 -7.81 2.45 -14.84
N PHE A 173 -7.90 1.33 -14.13
CA PHE A 173 -6.87 0.30 -14.21
C PHE A 173 -6.78 -0.23 -15.65
N ASP A 174 -5.56 -0.52 -16.10
CA ASP A 174 -5.37 -1.22 -17.36
C ASP A 174 -5.81 -2.70 -17.24
N ASP A 175 -5.99 -3.35 -18.39
CA ASP A 175 -6.51 -4.72 -18.44
C ASP A 175 -5.63 -5.71 -17.67
N GLU A 176 -4.31 -5.51 -17.66
CA GLU A 176 -3.35 -6.38 -16.97
C GLU A 176 -3.47 -6.27 -15.45
N THR A 177 -3.48 -5.04 -14.94
CA THR A 177 -3.68 -4.73 -13.53
C THR A 177 -5.05 -5.22 -13.07
N LEU A 178 -6.10 -4.95 -13.83
CA LEU A 178 -7.46 -5.40 -13.53
C LEU A 178 -7.57 -6.92 -13.45
N ASN A 179 -6.97 -7.66 -14.41
CA ASN A 179 -6.97 -9.12 -14.39
C ASN A 179 -6.25 -9.64 -13.14
N THR A 180 -5.07 -9.11 -12.84
CA THR A 180 -4.27 -9.50 -11.67
C THR A 180 -5.02 -9.22 -10.37
N VAL A 181 -5.64 -8.05 -10.25
CA VAL A 181 -6.44 -7.68 -9.09
C VAL A 181 -7.62 -8.62 -8.92
N TYR A 182 -8.35 -8.89 -9.99
CA TYR A 182 -9.49 -9.80 -9.95
C TYR A 182 -9.09 -11.20 -9.50
N GLU A 183 -8.02 -11.78 -10.06
CA GLU A 183 -7.53 -13.10 -9.68
C GLU A 183 -7.09 -13.18 -8.21
N VAL A 184 -6.37 -12.16 -7.72
CA VAL A 184 -5.91 -12.09 -6.33
C VAL A 184 -7.09 -11.95 -5.36
N VAL A 185 -8.10 -11.16 -5.69
CA VAL A 185 -9.30 -11.05 -4.85
C VAL A 185 -10.08 -12.37 -4.82
N GLN A 186 -10.26 -13.02 -5.97
CA GLN A 186 -10.94 -14.32 -6.05
C GLN A 186 -10.23 -15.38 -5.21
N LEU A 187 -8.90 -15.41 -5.26
CA LEU A 187 -8.08 -16.28 -4.41
C LEU A 187 -8.26 -15.92 -2.93
N SER A 188 -8.14 -14.64 -2.57
CA SER A 188 -8.24 -14.18 -1.18
C SER A 188 -9.61 -14.52 -0.57
N CYS A 189 -10.71 -14.33 -1.31
CA CYS A 189 -12.04 -14.73 -0.87
C CYS A 189 -12.16 -16.25 -0.68
N LYS A 190 -11.56 -17.05 -1.56
CA LYS A 190 -11.55 -18.51 -1.45
C LYS A 190 -10.79 -18.97 -0.21
N GLU A 191 -9.57 -18.49 -0.01
CA GLU A 191 -8.74 -18.85 1.15
C GLU A 191 -9.42 -18.45 2.46
N CYS A 192 -10.02 -17.26 2.50
CA CYS A 192 -10.83 -16.79 3.62
C CYS A 192 -11.98 -17.75 3.94
N MET A 193 -12.82 -18.08 2.94
CA MET A 193 -13.98 -18.95 3.17
C MET A 193 -13.58 -20.38 3.55
N ASP A 194 -12.47 -20.89 3.04
CA ASP A 194 -11.95 -22.21 3.43
C ASP A 194 -11.41 -22.19 4.87
N ALA A 195 -10.72 -21.13 5.28
CA ALA A 195 -10.28 -20.95 6.67
C ALA A 195 -11.46 -20.80 7.65
N VAL A 196 -12.50 -20.03 7.28
CA VAL A 196 -13.69 -19.82 8.11
C VAL A 196 -14.44 -21.13 8.36
N LYS A 197 -14.57 -22.02 7.36
CA LYS A 197 -15.22 -23.34 7.53
C LYS A 197 -14.56 -24.15 8.64
N ASP A 198 -13.24 -24.15 8.69
CA ASP A 198 -12.49 -24.90 9.71
C ASP A 198 -12.72 -24.33 11.12
N PHE A 199 -12.76 -22.99 11.27
CA PHE A 199 -13.03 -22.36 12.56
C PHE A 199 -14.48 -22.52 13.03
N GLU A 200 -15.45 -22.48 12.12
CA GLU A 200 -16.86 -22.69 12.45
C GLU A 200 -17.15 -24.12 12.93
N ALA A 201 -16.50 -25.13 12.33
CA ALA A 201 -16.64 -26.52 12.76
C ALA A 201 -16.32 -26.71 14.26
N ASP A 202 -15.34 -25.95 14.75
CA ASP A 202 -14.91 -25.93 16.16
C ASP A 202 -15.60 -24.84 17.01
N ARG A 203 -16.55 -24.08 16.44
CA ARG A 203 -17.22 -22.91 17.07
C ARG A 203 -16.26 -21.80 17.52
N LYS A 204 -15.13 -21.65 16.82
CA LYS A 204 -14.10 -20.62 17.07
C LYS A 204 -14.44 -19.32 16.33
N TYR A 205 -15.58 -18.72 16.66
CA TYR A 205 -16.10 -17.55 15.94
C TYR A 205 -15.19 -16.31 15.99
N GLY A 206 -14.35 -16.16 17.02
CA GLY A 206 -13.37 -15.07 17.09
C GLY A 206 -12.30 -15.15 16.00
N PHE A 207 -11.81 -16.36 15.69
CA PHE A 207 -10.87 -16.55 14.58
C PHE A 207 -11.55 -16.46 13.22
N ALA A 208 -12.80 -16.92 13.11
CA ALA A 208 -13.59 -16.73 11.89
C ALA A 208 -13.80 -15.23 11.59
N TRP A 209 -14.17 -14.45 12.60
CA TRP A 209 -14.29 -12.99 12.51
C TRP A 209 -12.96 -12.35 12.07
N ASN A 210 -11.86 -12.71 12.73
CA ASN A 210 -10.54 -12.15 12.42
C ASN A 210 -10.13 -12.41 10.97
N VAL A 211 -10.32 -13.62 10.45
CA VAL A 211 -9.98 -13.95 9.05
C VAL A 211 -10.89 -13.21 8.06
N LEU A 212 -12.19 -13.09 8.35
CA LEU A 212 -13.13 -12.35 7.50
C LEU A 212 -12.74 -10.87 7.42
N ASP A 213 -12.52 -10.23 8.56
CA ASP A 213 -12.22 -8.81 8.62
C ASP A 213 -10.83 -8.51 8.03
N THR A 214 -9.82 -9.32 8.37
CA THR A 214 -8.49 -9.25 7.75
C THR A 214 -8.57 -9.36 6.23
N THR A 215 -9.46 -10.19 5.68
CA THR A 215 -9.61 -10.33 4.21
C THR A 215 -10.23 -9.08 3.59
N ILE A 216 -11.21 -8.45 4.26
CA ILE A 216 -11.79 -7.18 3.82
C ILE A 216 -10.72 -6.09 3.82
N LEU A 217 -9.96 -5.97 4.92
CA LEU A 217 -8.88 -5.00 5.06
C LEU A 217 -7.74 -5.25 4.06
N LYS A 218 -7.38 -6.52 3.79
CA LYS A 218 -6.43 -6.91 2.74
C LYS A 218 -6.87 -6.41 1.36
N ILE A 219 -8.16 -6.57 1.02
CA ILE A 219 -8.69 -6.10 -0.26
C ILE A 219 -8.60 -4.57 -0.37
N LEU A 220 -8.95 -3.85 0.70
CA LEU A 220 -8.82 -2.39 0.76
C LEU A 220 -7.36 -1.93 0.60
N TYR A 221 -6.41 -2.60 1.25
CA TYR A 221 -4.97 -2.33 1.12
C TYR A 221 -4.43 -2.67 -0.27
N TYR A 222 -4.86 -3.80 -0.84
CA TYR A 222 -4.27 -4.33 -2.06
C TYR A 222 -4.80 -3.58 -3.29
N ALA A 223 -6.12 -3.46 -3.42
CA ALA A 223 -6.77 -3.01 -4.64
C ALA A 223 -7.09 -1.51 -4.67
N HIS A 224 -7.14 -0.84 -3.50
CA HIS A 224 -7.58 0.55 -3.35
C HIS A 224 -8.88 0.87 -4.12
N PRO A 225 -9.96 0.09 -3.89
CA PRO A 225 -11.21 0.32 -4.59
C PRO A 225 -11.74 1.72 -4.30
N GLN A 226 -12.48 2.25 -5.25
CA GLN A 226 -13.12 3.55 -5.19
C GLN A 226 -14.64 3.39 -5.24
N GLY A 227 -15.36 4.50 -5.29
CA GLY A 227 -16.79 4.52 -5.55
C GLY A 227 -17.65 3.65 -4.64
N GLN A 228 -18.65 2.97 -5.22
CA GLN A 228 -19.63 2.24 -4.42
C GLN A 228 -19.02 1.01 -3.73
N LEU A 229 -18.04 0.36 -4.36
CA LEU A 229 -17.32 -0.75 -3.75
C LEU A 229 -16.54 -0.32 -2.50
N LEU A 230 -15.85 0.83 -2.53
CA LEU A 230 -15.19 1.39 -1.35
C LEU A 230 -16.20 1.64 -0.22
N ASN A 231 -17.33 2.28 -0.56
CA ASN A 231 -18.40 2.55 0.40
C ASN A 231 -18.95 1.28 1.05
N ASP A 232 -19.15 0.22 0.27
CA ASP A 232 -19.64 -1.06 0.74
C ASP A 232 -18.62 -1.77 1.65
N LEU A 233 -17.33 -1.71 1.31
CA LEU A 233 -16.25 -2.33 2.10
C LEU A 233 -16.03 -1.57 3.42
N ASN A 234 -16.02 -0.24 3.41
CA ASN A 234 -15.95 0.58 4.62
C ASN A 234 -17.15 0.31 5.55
N LYS A 235 -18.34 0.15 4.97
CA LYS A 235 -19.51 -0.28 5.73
C LYS A 235 -19.33 -1.70 6.29
N ALA A 236 -18.75 -2.61 5.52
CA ALA A 236 -18.51 -3.97 5.98
C ALA A 236 -17.59 -4.02 7.19
N VAL A 237 -16.48 -3.27 7.19
CA VAL A 237 -15.60 -3.11 8.35
C VAL A 237 -16.39 -2.60 9.57
N SER A 238 -17.16 -1.53 9.41
CA SER A 238 -17.97 -0.99 10.51
C SER A 238 -19.03 -1.96 11.05
N GLU A 239 -19.62 -2.80 10.22
CA GLU A 239 -20.60 -3.81 10.65
C GLU A 239 -19.92 -5.03 11.28
N MET A 240 -18.68 -5.33 10.89
CA MET A 240 -17.85 -6.37 11.51
C MET A 240 -17.44 -5.99 12.94
N ASP A 241 -17.34 -4.70 13.27
CA ASP A 241 -16.99 -4.19 14.61
C ASP A 241 -18.18 -4.05 15.57
N ARG A 242 -19.38 -4.54 15.18
CA ARG A 242 -20.56 -4.41 16.02
C ARG A 242 -20.52 -5.29 17.27
N GLU A 243 -20.54 -4.64 18.42
CA GLU A 243 -20.61 -5.30 19.73
C GLU A 243 -22.05 -5.48 20.25
N ASP A 244 -23.04 -4.86 19.59
CA ASP A 244 -24.45 -4.86 20.02
C ASP A 244 -25.23 -6.11 19.58
N ILE A 245 -24.63 -6.97 18.75
CA ILE A 245 -25.22 -8.23 18.28
C ILE A 245 -24.28 -9.43 18.53
N PRO A 246 -24.80 -10.67 18.58
CA PRO A 246 -23.98 -11.85 18.81
C PRO A 246 -22.90 -12.05 17.74
N LEU A 247 -21.68 -12.40 18.15
CA LEU A 247 -20.55 -12.66 17.25
C LEU A 247 -20.85 -13.64 16.08
N PRO A 248 -21.63 -14.73 16.26
CA PRO A 248 -22.00 -15.59 15.12
C PRO A 248 -22.84 -14.86 14.05
N GLU A 249 -23.64 -13.86 14.42
CA GLU A 249 -24.40 -13.04 13.48
C GLU A 249 -23.47 -12.11 12.70
N VAL A 250 -22.48 -11.50 13.37
CA VAL A 250 -21.41 -10.71 12.73
C VAL A 250 -20.61 -11.57 11.75
N VAL A 251 -20.19 -12.78 12.15
CA VAL A 251 -19.48 -13.72 11.28
C VAL A 251 -20.33 -14.10 10.04
N ASN A 252 -21.64 -14.32 10.22
CA ASN A 252 -22.53 -14.59 9.09
C ASN A 252 -22.64 -13.40 8.14
N TYR A 253 -22.66 -12.17 8.66
CA TYR A 253 -22.59 -10.97 7.85
C TYR A 253 -21.28 -10.91 7.05
N GLY A 254 -20.12 -11.07 7.70
CA GLY A 254 -18.81 -11.08 7.03
C GLY A 254 -18.73 -12.13 5.92
N LYS A 255 -19.23 -13.35 6.17
CA LYS A 255 -19.31 -14.40 5.14
C LYS A 255 -20.15 -13.97 3.94
N SER A 256 -21.26 -13.25 4.16
CA SER A 256 -22.09 -12.74 3.08
C SER A 256 -21.36 -11.69 2.23
N VAL A 257 -20.53 -10.86 2.86
CA VAL A 257 -19.68 -9.87 2.17
C VAL A 257 -18.65 -10.58 1.31
N ILE A 258 -17.89 -11.53 1.87
CA ILE A 258 -16.87 -12.29 1.12
C ILE A 258 -17.49 -13.09 -0.03
N ALA A 259 -18.64 -13.74 0.20
CA ALA A 259 -19.35 -14.48 -0.84
C ALA A 259 -19.84 -13.55 -1.97
N ARG A 260 -20.28 -12.33 -1.64
CA ARG A 260 -20.66 -11.33 -2.65
C ARG A 260 -19.46 -10.90 -3.48
N LEU A 261 -18.35 -10.55 -2.85
CA LEU A 261 -17.10 -10.13 -3.54
C LEU A 261 -16.60 -11.24 -4.48
N GLN A 262 -16.62 -12.49 -4.02
CA GLN A 262 -16.27 -13.66 -4.83
C GLN A 262 -17.23 -13.86 -6.02
N GLY A 263 -18.51 -13.54 -5.84
CA GLY A 263 -19.53 -13.67 -6.89
C GLY A 263 -19.57 -12.54 -7.92
N MET A 264 -18.87 -11.43 -7.69
CA MET A 264 -18.83 -10.30 -8.63
C MET A 264 -18.02 -10.66 -9.89
N THR A 265 -18.49 -10.19 -11.04
CA THR A 265 -17.74 -10.33 -12.30
C THR A 265 -16.62 -9.31 -12.37
N LYS A 266 -15.63 -9.56 -13.24
CA LYS A 266 -14.52 -8.63 -13.46
C LYS A 266 -15.00 -7.26 -13.93
N GLU A 267 -16.05 -7.23 -14.75
CA GLU A 267 -16.65 -5.99 -15.25
C GLU A 267 -17.25 -5.17 -14.11
N GLN A 268 -17.89 -5.81 -13.13
CA GLN A 268 -18.41 -5.12 -11.94
C GLN A 268 -17.29 -4.57 -11.04
N TRP A 269 -16.14 -5.27 -10.97
CA TRP A 269 -14.96 -4.74 -10.28
C TRP A 269 -14.37 -3.53 -11.01
N ALA A 270 -14.28 -3.60 -12.34
CA ALA A 270 -13.72 -2.51 -13.16
C ALA A 270 -14.45 -1.18 -13.01
N GLU A 271 -15.76 -1.19 -12.67
CA GLU A 271 -16.54 0.03 -12.43
C GLU A 271 -15.95 0.88 -11.29
N ASP A 272 -15.32 0.25 -10.30
CA ASP A 272 -14.83 0.88 -9.06
C ASP A 272 -13.30 0.71 -8.85
N LEU A 273 -12.56 0.28 -9.89
CA LEU A 273 -11.10 0.12 -9.85
C LEU A 273 -10.41 1.14 -10.75
N TYR A 274 -10.07 2.29 -10.17
CA TYR A 274 -9.39 3.39 -10.84
C TYR A 274 -8.51 4.18 -9.88
N TYR A 275 -7.44 4.78 -10.41
CA TYR A 275 -6.58 5.69 -9.67
C TYR A 275 -7.21 7.08 -9.57
N VAL A 276 -7.05 7.69 -8.39
CA VAL A 276 -7.59 9.01 -8.06
C VAL A 276 -6.48 9.93 -7.56
N GLU A 277 -6.72 11.23 -7.63
CA GLU A 277 -5.99 12.20 -6.82
C GLU A 277 -6.71 12.34 -5.47
N THR A 278 -5.96 12.53 -4.37
CA THR A 278 -6.53 12.75 -3.04
C THR A 278 -6.20 14.14 -2.55
N PHE A 279 -7.17 15.06 -2.58
CA PHE A 279 -6.97 16.40 -2.00
C PHE A 279 -6.78 16.34 -0.48
N ILE A 280 -7.82 16.03 0.30
CA ILE A 280 -7.73 15.85 1.75
C ILE A 280 -8.00 14.39 2.07
N SER A 281 -7.03 13.67 2.63
CA SER A 281 -7.24 12.26 2.96
C SER A 281 -8.19 12.08 4.15
N ASP A 282 -9.03 11.06 4.07
CA ASP A 282 -9.86 10.54 5.16
C ASP A 282 -9.03 9.72 6.18
N LYS A 283 -7.89 9.16 5.73
CA LYS A 283 -6.91 8.48 6.57
C LYS A 283 -5.99 9.46 7.29
N ARG A 284 -5.53 9.07 8.47
CA ARG A 284 -4.58 9.85 9.26
C ARG A 284 -3.18 9.71 8.68
N ARG A 285 -2.41 10.80 8.68
CA ARG A 285 -0.95 10.68 8.54
C ARG A 285 -0.43 9.83 9.71
N SER A 286 0.29 8.77 9.39
CA SER A 286 0.95 7.96 10.41
C SER A 286 2.09 8.72 11.10
N ASN A 287 2.40 8.32 12.32
CA ASN A 287 3.71 8.54 12.93
C ASN A 287 4.01 7.33 13.81
N LEU A 288 5.28 6.96 13.90
CA LEU A 288 5.72 5.76 14.61
C LEU A 288 5.19 5.69 16.05
N LYS A 289 5.26 6.80 16.79
CA LYS A 289 4.78 6.84 18.18
C LYS A 289 3.29 6.47 18.31
N ASN A 290 2.44 7.05 17.46
CA ASN A 290 1.01 6.73 17.45
C ASN A 290 0.75 5.28 17.01
N ILE A 291 1.56 4.74 16.09
CA ILE A 291 1.48 3.33 15.70
C ILE A 291 1.81 2.44 16.90
N GLN A 292 2.92 2.72 17.61
CA GLN A 292 3.35 1.98 18.79
C GLN A 292 2.29 2.00 19.91
N GLU A 293 1.75 3.18 20.23
CA GLU A 293 0.66 3.33 21.22
C GLU A 293 -0.59 2.53 20.81
N ASN A 294 -0.92 2.51 19.52
CA ASN A 294 -2.05 1.74 19.01
C ASN A 294 -1.78 0.21 18.98
N PHE A 295 -0.51 -0.19 18.87
CA PHE A 295 -0.09 -1.59 18.78
C PHE A 295 0.08 -2.26 20.15
N GLU A 296 0.34 -1.49 21.21
CA GLU A 296 0.74 -1.97 22.54
C GLU A 296 -0.08 -3.18 23.06
N ASN A 297 -1.42 -3.11 23.02
CA ASN A 297 -2.26 -4.22 23.49
C ASN A 297 -2.13 -5.47 22.61
N SER A 298 -2.21 -5.28 21.28
CA SER A 298 -2.07 -6.37 20.32
C SER A 298 -0.68 -7.00 20.37
N TYR A 299 0.37 -6.20 20.54
CA TYR A 299 1.75 -6.65 20.69
C TYR A 299 1.89 -7.55 21.93
N ASN A 300 1.49 -7.07 23.10
CA ASN A 300 1.57 -7.85 24.34
C ASN A 300 0.85 -9.20 24.24
N ARG A 301 -0.32 -9.24 23.61
CA ARG A 301 -1.10 -10.46 23.41
C ARG A 301 -0.48 -11.38 22.36
N ALA A 302 0.04 -10.83 21.27
CA ALA A 302 0.72 -11.60 20.23
C ALA A 302 2.03 -12.21 20.75
N THR A 303 2.82 -11.46 21.54
CA THR A 303 4.03 -11.93 22.23
C THR A 303 3.69 -13.07 23.19
N GLN A 304 2.64 -12.92 24.01
CA GLN A 304 2.20 -14.02 24.88
C GLN A 304 1.81 -15.28 24.10
N ALA A 305 1.09 -15.14 22.99
CA ALA A 305 0.72 -16.26 22.13
C ALA A 305 1.97 -16.92 21.53
N PHE A 306 2.94 -16.13 21.07
CA PHE A 306 4.22 -16.60 20.55
C PHE A 306 5.01 -17.40 21.60
N GLU A 307 5.22 -16.84 22.78
CA GLU A 307 5.99 -17.47 23.87
C GLU A 307 5.38 -18.78 24.38
N THR A 308 4.04 -18.90 24.31
CA THR A 308 3.32 -20.11 24.73
C THR A 308 3.15 -21.15 23.61
N GLY A 309 3.68 -20.86 22.41
CA GLY A 309 3.60 -21.76 21.24
C GLY A 309 2.25 -21.74 20.52
N ASP A 310 1.36 -20.79 20.83
CA ASP A 310 0.12 -20.56 20.07
C ASP A 310 0.39 -19.69 18.83
N TYR A 311 1.16 -20.27 17.91
CA TYR A 311 1.62 -19.59 16.70
C TYR A 311 0.48 -19.15 15.77
N MET A 312 -0.64 -19.89 15.76
CA MET A 312 -1.82 -19.51 14.97
C MET A 312 -2.42 -18.20 15.50
N THR A 313 -2.64 -18.08 16.81
CA THR A 313 -3.15 -16.85 17.41
C THR A 313 -2.18 -15.69 17.20
N CYS A 314 -0.87 -15.94 17.37
CA CYS A 314 0.16 -14.94 17.09
C CYS A 314 0.06 -14.39 15.65
N CYS A 315 0.08 -15.28 14.64
CA CYS A 315 0.00 -14.87 13.23
C CYS A 315 -1.28 -14.10 12.91
N LEU A 316 -2.45 -14.61 13.33
CA LEU A 316 -3.74 -13.99 13.04
C LEU A 316 -3.88 -12.60 13.67
N MET A 317 -3.34 -12.41 14.89
CA MET A 317 -3.36 -11.11 15.55
C MET A 317 -2.47 -10.08 14.86
N ILE A 318 -1.25 -10.48 14.47
CA ILE A 318 -0.28 -9.57 13.84
C ILE A 318 -0.73 -9.19 12.43
N VAL A 319 -1.14 -10.16 11.61
CA VAL A 319 -1.59 -9.90 10.23
C VAL A 319 -2.82 -8.98 10.24
N TYR A 320 -3.80 -9.24 11.11
CA TYR A 320 -4.93 -8.35 11.30
C TYR A 320 -4.46 -6.92 11.64
N LYS A 321 -3.56 -6.79 12.61
CA LYS A 321 -3.11 -5.49 13.09
C LYS A 321 -2.37 -4.68 12.03
N PHE A 322 -1.58 -5.34 11.19
CA PHE A 322 -0.92 -4.71 10.05
C PHE A 322 -1.92 -4.18 9.02
N TYR A 323 -2.95 -4.95 8.65
CA TYR A 323 -3.97 -4.47 7.72
C TYR A 323 -4.90 -3.40 8.32
N GLU A 324 -5.22 -3.50 9.61
CA GLU A 324 -5.96 -2.47 10.35
C GLU A 324 -5.20 -1.12 10.34
N MET A 325 -3.87 -1.16 10.49
CA MET A 325 -3.03 0.03 10.40
C MET A 325 -3.17 0.74 9.05
N TYR A 326 -3.09 0.00 7.93
CA TYR A 326 -3.26 0.56 6.57
C TYR A 326 -4.67 1.10 6.31
N TYR A 327 -5.69 0.56 6.98
CA TYR A 327 -7.05 1.04 6.84
C TYR A 327 -7.21 2.45 7.42
N TYR A 328 -6.70 2.68 8.63
CA TYR A 328 -6.85 3.97 9.31
C TYR A 328 -5.79 5.02 8.95
N ASN A 329 -4.65 4.60 8.39
CA ASN A 329 -3.49 5.48 8.21
C ASN A 329 -2.92 5.45 6.79
N ASN A 330 -2.41 6.60 6.38
CA ASN A 330 -1.40 6.75 5.35
C ASN A 330 -0.05 6.42 5.98
N VAL A 331 0.42 5.18 5.76
CA VAL A 331 1.56 4.58 6.47
C VAL A 331 2.87 5.10 5.86
N GLN A 332 3.79 5.54 6.73
CA GLN A 332 5.14 5.98 6.38
C GLN A 332 5.95 4.84 5.76
N ASP A 333 6.78 5.16 4.78
CA ASP A 333 7.40 4.15 3.90
C ASP A 333 8.37 3.21 4.63
N ASP A 334 9.03 3.70 5.68
CA ASP A 334 9.91 2.91 6.56
C ASP A 334 9.16 1.81 7.33
N VAL A 335 8.02 2.12 7.95
CA VAL A 335 7.15 1.14 8.60
C VAL A 335 6.53 0.20 7.57
N ASN A 336 6.10 0.73 6.42
CA ASN A 336 5.56 -0.08 5.33
C ASN A 336 6.58 -1.13 4.86
N ALA A 337 7.86 -0.77 4.73
CA ALA A 337 8.92 -1.69 4.32
C ALA A 337 9.08 -2.89 5.29
N VAL A 338 9.06 -2.64 6.61
CA VAL A 338 9.11 -3.70 7.63
C VAL A 338 7.92 -4.64 7.49
N VAL A 339 6.71 -4.08 7.40
CA VAL A 339 5.47 -4.87 7.31
C VAL A 339 5.41 -5.68 6.02
N VAL A 340 5.71 -5.06 4.88
CA VAL A 340 5.67 -5.71 3.57
C VAL A 340 6.65 -6.88 3.52
N ARG A 341 7.90 -6.68 3.96
CA ARG A 341 8.91 -7.75 4.02
C ARG A 341 8.43 -8.92 4.86
N ALA A 342 7.86 -8.64 6.04
CA ALA A 342 7.39 -9.68 6.95
C ALA A 342 6.21 -10.45 6.37
N LEU A 343 5.22 -9.77 5.78
CA LEU A 343 4.06 -10.39 5.16
C LEU A 343 4.46 -11.22 3.93
N GLU A 344 5.44 -10.75 3.14
CA GLU A 344 5.97 -11.49 2.00
C GLU A 344 6.70 -12.77 2.43
N LYS A 345 7.63 -12.66 3.38
CA LYS A 345 8.36 -13.81 3.93
C LYS A 345 7.43 -14.81 4.63
N ALA A 346 6.39 -14.33 5.31
CA ALA A 346 5.41 -15.16 6.02
C ALA A 346 4.29 -15.71 5.12
N SER A 347 4.20 -15.30 3.85
CA SER A 347 3.10 -15.65 2.93
C SER A 347 2.97 -17.17 2.73
N ALA A 348 1.75 -17.70 2.93
CA ALA A 348 1.42 -19.11 2.75
C ALA A 348 2.33 -20.12 3.51
N LYS A 349 2.98 -19.69 4.60
CA LYS A 349 3.84 -20.53 5.44
C LYS A 349 3.09 -21.20 6.58
N PRO A 350 3.53 -22.39 7.03
CA PRO A 350 3.06 -22.99 8.28
C PRO A 350 3.17 -22.00 9.46
N TRP A 351 2.23 -22.09 10.41
CA TRP A 351 2.15 -21.13 11.52
C TRP A 351 3.45 -21.01 12.33
N ASP A 352 4.12 -22.12 12.57
CA ASP A 352 5.38 -22.21 13.32
C ASP A 352 6.56 -21.58 12.57
N GLU A 353 6.54 -21.55 11.24
CA GLU A 353 7.53 -20.82 10.43
C GLU A 353 7.18 -19.34 10.28
N ALA A 354 5.89 -19.00 10.19
CA ALA A 354 5.42 -17.64 9.98
C ALA A 354 5.45 -16.77 11.25
N ALA A 355 5.15 -17.35 12.41
CA ALA A 355 5.02 -16.61 13.66
C ALA A 355 6.32 -15.88 14.07
N PRO A 356 7.53 -16.49 14.00
CA PRO A 356 8.76 -15.77 14.30
C PRO A 356 9.00 -14.57 13.39
N ILE A 357 8.69 -14.70 12.09
CA ILE A 357 8.86 -13.62 11.09
C ILE A 357 7.93 -12.44 11.41
N LEU A 358 6.65 -12.74 11.64
CA LEU A 358 5.63 -11.72 11.92
C LEU A 358 5.85 -11.05 13.28
N HIS A 359 6.22 -11.85 14.29
CA HIS A 359 6.50 -11.35 15.64
C HIS A 359 7.71 -10.43 15.65
N ALA A 360 8.82 -10.82 15.02
CA ALA A 360 10.00 -9.97 14.88
C ALA A 360 9.68 -8.63 14.19
N ALA A 361 8.89 -8.65 13.12
CA ALA A 361 8.49 -7.41 12.44
C ALA A 361 7.64 -6.49 13.34
N MET A 362 6.74 -7.06 14.14
CA MET A 362 5.97 -6.28 15.10
C MET A 362 6.87 -5.73 16.22
N ASP A 363 7.84 -6.52 16.68
CA ASP A 363 8.84 -6.14 17.68
C ASP A 363 9.71 -4.97 17.20
N ASN A 364 10.24 -5.06 15.99
CA ASN A 364 11.02 -4.01 15.34
C ASN A 364 10.24 -2.69 15.26
N ILE A 365 8.94 -2.72 14.94
CA ILE A 365 8.09 -1.52 14.96
C ILE A 365 7.95 -0.97 16.39
N MET A 366 7.80 -1.83 17.40
CA MET A 366 7.67 -1.42 18.80
C MET A 366 8.96 -0.81 19.36
N GLU A 367 10.13 -1.34 19.00
CA GLU A 367 11.44 -0.83 19.40
C GLU A 367 11.92 0.35 18.53
N GLY A 368 11.29 0.57 17.37
CA GLY A 368 11.65 1.62 16.41
C GLY A 368 12.84 1.26 15.50
N GLU A 369 13.13 -0.04 15.38
CA GLU A 369 14.15 -0.62 14.52
C GLU A 369 13.57 -0.82 13.11
N LEU A 370 13.41 0.28 12.36
CA LEU A 370 12.77 0.26 11.03
C LEU A 370 13.74 0.06 9.87
N GLU A 371 15.05 0.06 10.13
CA GLU A 371 16.05 -0.16 9.10
C GLU A 371 16.01 -1.62 8.64
N PRO A 372 16.24 -1.89 7.35
CA PRO A 372 16.56 -3.24 6.90
C PRO A 372 17.72 -3.79 7.74
N ASP A 373 17.55 -4.94 8.39
CA ASP A 373 18.71 -5.73 8.75
C ASP A 373 19.44 -6.08 7.43
N ASP A 374 20.63 -5.50 7.21
CA ASP A 374 21.48 -5.75 6.03
C ASP A 374 21.85 -7.25 5.89
N ASP A 375 21.59 -8.05 6.93
CA ASP A 375 21.86 -9.49 6.98
C ASP A 375 20.77 -10.35 6.32
N ASP A 376 19.64 -9.76 5.93
CA ASP A 376 18.46 -10.48 5.44
C ASP A 376 18.41 -10.62 3.89
N ASP A 377 19.41 -10.07 3.19
CA ASP A 377 19.63 -10.16 1.74
C ASP A 377 20.59 -11.32 1.34
N GLU A 378 20.97 -12.20 2.29
CA GLU A 378 21.80 -13.38 2.03
C GLU A 378 21.03 -14.64 1.57
N GLU A 379 19.81 -14.51 1.07
CA GLU A 379 19.16 -15.57 0.27
C GLU A 379 18.83 -15.09 -1.15
N GLY A 380 19.85 -14.76 -1.95
CA GLY A 380 19.60 -14.60 -3.39
C GLY A 380 20.69 -14.05 -4.30
N GLU A 381 21.70 -13.33 -3.80
CA GLU A 381 22.79 -12.86 -4.66
C GLU A 381 24.10 -13.60 -4.36
N PHE A 382 24.34 -14.63 -5.15
CA PHE A 382 25.69 -15.17 -5.32
C PHE A 382 26.56 -14.03 -5.87
N ASP A 383 27.37 -13.40 -5.00
CA ASP A 383 28.26 -12.27 -5.34
C ASP A 383 29.28 -12.67 -6.42
N MET A 384 28.84 -12.54 -7.68
CA MET A 384 29.65 -12.76 -8.88
C MET A 384 30.81 -11.76 -8.97
N SER A 385 30.78 -10.66 -8.21
CA SER A 385 31.88 -9.68 -8.15
C SER A 385 33.03 -10.19 -7.29
N GLN A 386 32.74 -10.81 -6.13
CA GLN A 386 33.76 -11.49 -5.32
C GLN A 386 34.27 -12.75 -6.00
N MET A 387 33.41 -13.52 -6.68
CA MET A 387 33.87 -14.68 -7.46
C MET A 387 34.73 -14.24 -8.65
N MET A 388 34.37 -13.17 -9.38
CA MET A 388 35.23 -12.64 -10.45
C MET A 388 36.53 -12.06 -9.91
N GLN A 389 36.51 -11.34 -8.79
CA GLN A 389 37.73 -10.80 -8.17
C GLN A 389 38.64 -11.92 -7.67
N GLY A 390 38.07 -12.97 -7.06
CA GLY A 390 38.81 -14.16 -6.64
C GLY A 390 39.39 -14.93 -7.83
N MET A 391 38.62 -15.08 -8.93
CA MET A 391 39.07 -15.75 -10.15
C MET A 391 40.11 -14.92 -10.90
N GLN A 392 40.00 -13.60 -10.89
CA GLN A 392 40.97 -12.68 -11.47
C GLN A 392 42.26 -12.65 -10.66
N GLN A 393 42.20 -12.66 -9.32
CA GLN A 393 43.37 -12.83 -8.45
C GLN A 393 44.04 -14.19 -8.63
N MET A 394 43.26 -15.27 -8.74
CA MET A 394 43.81 -16.62 -8.94
C MET A 394 44.47 -16.75 -10.32
N MET A 395 43.89 -16.14 -11.35
CA MET A 395 44.49 -16.07 -12.69
C MET A 395 45.77 -15.22 -12.70
N GLN A 396 45.80 -14.12 -11.93
CA GLN A 396 46.98 -13.24 -11.80
C GLN A 396 48.12 -13.92 -11.02
N GLN A 397 47.81 -14.63 -9.93
CA GLN A 397 48.78 -15.45 -9.19
C GLN A 397 49.28 -16.64 -10.03
N GLY A 398 48.40 -17.31 -10.77
CA GLY A 398 48.78 -18.37 -11.70
C GLY A 398 49.71 -17.88 -12.81
N MET A 399 49.47 -16.68 -13.35
CA MET A 399 50.37 -16.04 -14.33
C MET A 399 51.71 -15.63 -13.72
N GLN A 400 51.74 -15.12 -12.48
CA GLN A 400 52.98 -14.78 -11.78
C GLN A 400 53.82 -16.02 -11.45
N GLN A 401 53.21 -17.12 -11.01
CA GLN A 401 53.91 -18.38 -10.79
C GLN A 401 54.39 -19.01 -12.10
N ALA A 402 53.60 -18.94 -13.18
CA ALA A 402 54.01 -19.39 -14.51
C ALA A 402 55.18 -18.56 -15.08
N ALA A 403 55.20 -17.25 -14.82
CA ALA A 403 56.31 -16.37 -15.20
C ALA A 403 57.61 -16.70 -14.44
N GLN A 404 57.52 -17.16 -13.18
CA GLN A 404 58.68 -17.64 -12.41
C GLN A 404 59.15 -19.03 -12.86
N ALA A 405 58.25 -19.91 -13.30
CA ALA A 405 58.59 -21.24 -13.82
C ALA A 405 59.15 -21.23 -15.26
N MET A 406 59.04 -20.10 -15.97
CA MET A 406 59.47 -19.93 -17.37
C MET A 406 60.99 -20.10 -17.58
N GLN A 407 61.78 -20.30 -16.53
CA GLN A 407 63.21 -20.63 -16.63
C GLN A 407 63.52 -22.13 -16.80
N GLN A 408 62.56 -23.06 -16.68
CA GLN A 408 62.84 -24.48 -16.84
C GLN A 408 61.71 -25.27 -17.53
N GLY A 409 61.86 -25.57 -18.82
CA GLY A 409 61.25 -26.74 -19.46
C GLY A 409 60.05 -26.50 -20.38
N GLY A 410 60.12 -27.02 -21.61
CA GLY A 410 59.21 -26.79 -22.73
C GLY A 410 57.81 -27.45 -22.69
N GLY A 411 57.24 -27.71 -21.51
CA GLY A 411 55.88 -28.26 -21.37
C GLY A 411 54.77 -27.19 -21.23
N MET A 412 55.12 -25.95 -20.90
CA MET A 412 54.12 -24.92 -20.55
C MET A 412 53.39 -24.31 -21.74
N MET A 413 53.97 -24.33 -22.94
CA MET A 413 53.29 -23.78 -24.12
C MET A 413 52.06 -24.64 -24.50
N GLU A 414 52.19 -25.95 -24.37
CA GLU A 414 51.12 -26.92 -24.65
C GLU A 414 50.05 -26.91 -23.55
N TYR A 415 50.43 -26.67 -22.30
CA TYR A 415 49.49 -26.45 -21.19
C TYR A 415 48.63 -25.20 -21.43
N VAL A 416 49.24 -24.06 -21.74
CA VAL A 416 48.51 -22.79 -21.98
C VAL A 416 47.54 -22.94 -23.15
N GLN A 417 47.95 -23.63 -24.22
CA GLN A 417 47.09 -23.87 -25.37
C GLN A 417 45.87 -24.73 -25.01
N LYS A 418 46.05 -25.82 -24.24
CA LYS A 418 44.93 -26.68 -23.81
C LYS A 418 43.98 -25.98 -22.83
N VAL A 419 44.49 -25.11 -21.96
CA VAL A 419 43.64 -24.30 -21.07
C VAL A 419 42.82 -23.29 -21.87
N GLN A 420 43.40 -22.66 -22.90
CA GLN A 420 42.66 -21.75 -23.79
C GLN A 420 41.56 -22.47 -24.59
N GLU A 421 41.81 -23.70 -25.07
CA GLU A 421 40.77 -24.51 -25.74
C GLU A 421 39.62 -24.85 -24.79
N LEU A 422 39.93 -25.25 -23.55
CA LEU A 422 38.93 -25.50 -22.51
C LEU A 422 38.12 -24.24 -22.18
N GLN A 423 38.77 -23.07 -22.17
CA GLN A 423 38.11 -21.80 -21.92
C GLN A 423 37.16 -21.41 -23.06
N GLN A 424 37.52 -21.72 -24.30
CA GLN A 424 36.61 -21.55 -25.45
C GLN A 424 35.43 -22.53 -25.40
N GLN A 425 35.65 -23.78 -24.99
CA GLN A 425 34.57 -24.77 -24.82
C GLN A 425 33.60 -24.37 -23.71
N LEU A 426 34.11 -23.82 -22.60
CA LEU A 426 33.28 -23.24 -21.54
C LEU A 426 32.46 -22.06 -22.07
N ALA A 427 33.07 -21.13 -22.79
CA ALA A 427 32.38 -19.97 -23.38
C ALA A 427 31.33 -20.38 -24.42
N ALA A 428 31.52 -21.50 -25.11
CA ALA A 428 30.56 -22.09 -26.05
C ALA A 428 29.48 -22.95 -25.36
N GLY A 429 29.48 -23.05 -24.03
CA GLY A 429 28.53 -23.85 -23.25
C GLY A 429 28.69 -25.37 -23.40
N GLN A 430 29.83 -25.84 -23.93
CA GLN A 430 30.10 -27.25 -24.21
C GLN A 430 30.61 -28.01 -22.98
N VAL A 431 31.06 -27.30 -21.94
CA VAL A 431 31.59 -27.86 -20.69
C VAL A 431 31.06 -27.00 -19.53
N SER A 432 30.66 -27.62 -18.42
CA SER A 432 30.21 -26.91 -17.23
C SER A 432 31.38 -26.24 -16.50
N MET A 433 31.11 -25.24 -15.65
CA MET A 433 32.16 -24.56 -14.89
C MET A 433 32.89 -25.52 -13.93
N GLU A 434 32.17 -26.45 -13.29
CA GLU A 434 32.78 -27.48 -12.44
C GLU A 434 33.73 -28.40 -13.23
N ASP A 435 33.30 -28.88 -14.40
CA ASP A 435 34.14 -29.72 -15.27
C ASP A 435 35.35 -28.97 -15.82
N TYR A 436 35.18 -27.67 -16.13
CA TYR A 436 36.28 -26.81 -16.56
C TYR A 436 37.35 -26.71 -15.46
N MET A 437 36.95 -26.41 -14.22
CA MET A 437 37.89 -26.29 -13.10
C MET A 437 38.63 -27.60 -12.83
N LEU A 438 37.91 -28.74 -12.83
CA LEU A 438 38.51 -30.05 -12.62
C LEU A 438 39.55 -30.38 -13.70
N LYS A 439 39.23 -30.11 -14.98
CA LYS A 439 40.12 -30.39 -16.11
C LYS A 439 41.35 -29.48 -16.12
N VAL A 440 41.20 -28.20 -15.79
CA VAL A 440 42.34 -27.27 -15.66
C VAL A 440 43.27 -27.69 -14.53
N GLN A 441 42.73 -28.17 -13.41
CA GLN A 441 43.51 -28.67 -12.29
C GLN A 441 44.27 -29.97 -12.65
N GLN A 442 43.65 -30.88 -13.40
CA GLN A 442 44.32 -32.09 -13.91
C GLN A 442 45.42 -31.77 -14.91
N LEU A 443 45.20 -30.80 -15.82
CA LEU A 443 46.22 -30.32 -16.74
C LEU A 443 47.40 -29.70 -15.98
N ALA A 444 47.11 -28.90 -14.94
CA ALA A 444 48.13 -28.28 -14.10
C ALA A 444 48.99 -29.36 -13.42
N ALA A 445 48.36 -30.39 -12.83
CA ALA A 445 49.07 -31.51 -12.24
C ALA A 445 49.93 -32.28 -13.25
N THR A 446 49.45 -32.42 -14.49
CA THR A 446 50.16 -33.18 -15.54
C THR A 446 51.42 -32.46 -16.03
N TYR A 447 51.34 -31.14 -16.27
CA TYR A 447 52.45 -30.37 -16.84
C TYR A 447 53.34 -29.70 -15.79
N MET A 448 52.84 -29.51 -14.55
CA MET A 448 53.61 -28.91 -13.45
C MET A 448 54.02 -29.92 -12.36
N GLY A 449 53.48 -31.14 -12.35
CA GLY A 449 53.71 -32.14 -11.30
C GLY A 449 54.89 -33.11 -11.51
N ASN A 450 55.54 -33.16 -12.67
CA ASN A 450 56.67 -34.08 -12.93
C ASN A 450 58.05 -33.55 -12.46
N GLY A 451 58.08 -32.74 -11.40
CA GLY A 451 59.31 -32.20 -10.81
C GLY A 451 59.89 -33.00 -9.63
N GLN A 452 59.30 -34.13 -9.25
CA GLN A 452 59.78 -34.93 -8.09
C GLN A 452 59.87 -36.43 -8.39
N GLN A 453 60.81 -36.80 -9.28
CA GLN A 453 61.50 -38.09 -9.20
C GLN A 453 62.97 -37.90 -9.58
N GLN A 454 63.81 -37.64 -8.58
CA GLN A 454 65.16 -38.18 -8.44
C GLN A 454 65.44 -38.44 -6.97
#